data_AF-A0A9D0VBN8-F1
#
_entry.id   AF-A0A9D0VBN8-F1
#
_cell.length_a   1.000
_cell.length_b   1.000
_cell.length_c   1.000
_cell.angle_alpha   90.00
_cell.angle_beta   90.00
_cell.angle_gamma   90.00
#
_symmetry.space_group_name_H-M   'P 1'
#
loop_
_entity.id
_entity.type
_entity.pdbx_description
1 polymer ?
#
loop_
_entity_poly.entity_id
_entity_poly.type
_entity_poly.pdbx_seq_one_letter_code
_entity_poly.pdbx_strand_id
1 'polypeptide(L)' 'ARLDRAHLSGFIERLLPMDRDERRALVAIDPDRADYLLAGIHILDRILAMAGCEALIVSVRGLRYGLLAADRAC' A
#
# COMPACT_ATOMS: atom_id res chain seq x y z
N ALA A 1 -8.26 6.42 -4.05
CA ALA A 1 -8.86 5.11 -4.40
C ALA A 1 -9.32 4.42 -3.12
N ARG A 2 -10.45 3.69 -3.14
CA ARG A 2 -10.89 2.85 -2.01
C ARG A 2 -10.33 1.44 -2.19
N LEU A 3 -9.75 0.87 -1.15
CA LEU A 3 -9.27 -0.52 -1.12
C LEU A 3 -9.93 -1.23 0.05
N ASP A 4 -10.70 -2.27 -0.22
CA ASP A 4 -11.28 -3.13 0.81
C ASP A 4 -10.43 -4.38 1.06
N ARG A 5 -10.84 -5.16 2.06
CA ARG A 5 -10.16 -6.40 2.44
C ARG A 5 -10.13 -7.46 1.33
N ALA A 6 -11.12 -7.51 0.45
CA ALA A 6 -11.15 -8.46 -0.66
C ALA A 6 -10.08 -8.09 -1.70
N HIS A 7 -9.89 -6.80 -1.98
CA HIS A 7 -8.79 -6.34 -2.82
C HIS A 7 -7.44 -6.74 -2.21
N LEU A 8 -7.25 -6.55 -0.90
CA LEU A 8 -5.99 -6.91 -0.23
C LEU A 8 -5.74 -8.43 -0.27
N SER A 9 -6.75 -9.26 0.00
CA SER A 9 -6.64 -10.72 -0.12
C SER A 9 -6.23 -11.14 -1.53
N GLY A 10 -6.89 -10.59 -2.56
CA GLY A 10 -6.56 -10.89 -3.94
C GLY A 10 -5.12 -10.49 -4.32
N PHE A 11 -4.60 -9.39 -3.77
CA PHE A 11 -3.19 -9.05 -3.96
C PHE A 11 -2.26 -10.01 -3.21
N ILE A 12 -2.59 -10.42 -1.99
CA ILE A 12 -1.80 -11.42 -1.23
C ILE A 12 -1.73 -12.72 -2.03
N GLU A 13 -2.87 -13.26 -2.44
CA GLU A 13 -2.97 -14.52 -3.20
C GLU A 13 -2.17 -14.46 -4.50
N ARG A 14 -2.17 -13.31 -5.18
CA ARG A 14 -1.39 -13.10 -6.40
C ARG A 14 0.11 -12.99 -6.14
N LEU A 15 0.54 -12.31 -5.08
CA LEU A 15 1.95 -11.99 -4.81
C LEU A 15 2.70 -13.08 -4.05
N LEU A 16 1.97 -13.91 -3.30
CA LEU A 16 2.54 -14.99 -2.49
C LEU A 16 3.31 -16.04 -3.30
N PRO A 17 2.79 -16.56 -4.45
CA PRO A 17 3.52 -17.54 -5.24
C PRO A 17 4.64 -16.93 -6.10
N MET A 18 4.67 -15.59 -6.24
CA MET A 18 5.63 -14.93 -7.11
C MET A 18 7.03 -14.91 -6.52
N ASP A 19 8.02 -15.12 -7.37
CA ASP A 19 9.41 -14.86 -7.02
C ASP A 19 9.73 -13.35 -7.04
N ARG A 20 11.00 -13.03 -6.81
CA ARG A 20 11.45 -11.64 -6.78
C ARG A 20 11.31 -10.94 -8.13
N ASP A 21 11.71 -11.58 -9.22
CA ASP A 21 11.76 -10.96 -10.54
C ASP A 21 10.35 -10.79 -11.12
N GLU A 22 9.47 -11.77 -10.88
CA GLU A 22 8.05 -11.68 -11.17
C GLU A 22 7.39 -10.49 -10.44
N ARG A 23 7.72 -10.29 -9.16
CA ARG A 23 7.22 -9.11 -8.40
C ARG A 23 7.80 -7.81 -8.93
N ARG A 24 9.08 -7.77 -9.35
CA ARG A 24 9.70 -6.57 -9.94
C ARG A 24 9.01 -6.15 -11.23
N ALA A 25 8.59 -7.11 -12.05
CA ALA A 25 7.84 -6.83 -13.28
C ALA A 25 6.48 -6.15 -13.02
N LEU A 26 5.91 -6.28 -11.82
CA LEU A 26 4.65 -5.62 -11.45
C LEU A 26 4.81 -4.15 -11.03
N VAL A 27 6.01 -3.72 -10.64
CA VAL A 27 6.24 -2.36 -10.11
C VAL A 27 6.97 -1.50 -11.13
N ALA A 28 6.20 -0.84 -11.99
CA ALA A 28 6.74 -0.04 -13.11
C ALA A 28 7.54 1.21 -12.71
N ILE A 29 7.28 1.79 -11.53
CA ILE A 29 7.85 3.09 -11.13
C ILE A 29 9.16 2.93 -10.34
N ASP A 30 9.23 1.89 -9.52
CA ASP A 30 10.28 1.73 -8.52
C ASP A 30 10.45 0.23 -8.23
N PRO A 31 11.34 -0.46 -8.97
CA PRO A 31 11.51 -1.90 -8.88
C PRO A 31 11.93 -2.40 -7.50
N ASP A 32 12.51 -1.54 -6.66
CA ASP A 32 12.98 -1.92 -5.32
C ASP A 32 11.80 -2.07 -4.34
N ARG A 33 10.62 -1.53 -4.67
CA ARG A 33 9.40 -1.79 -3.89
C ARG A 33 8.95 -3.24 -3.92
N ALA A 34 9.36 -4.00 -4.93
CA ALA A 34 8.99 -5.40 -5.06
C ALA A 34 9.42 -6.22 -3.82
N ASP A 35 10.54 -5.84 -3.20
CA ASP A 35 11.13 -6.56 -2.07
C ASP A 35 10.26 -6.48 -0.80
N TYR A 36 9.42 -5.45 -0.66
CA TYR A 36 8.56 -5.25 0.52
C TYR A 36 7.06 -5.15 0.20
N LEU A 37 6.66 -5.36 -1.05
CA LEU A 37 5.26 -5.21 -1.47
C LEU A 37 4.32 -6.16 -0.72
N LEU A 38 4.69 -7.44 -0.62
CA LEU A 38 3.89 -8.47 0.06
C LEU A 38 3.75 -8.14 1.55
N ALA A 39 4.85 -7.77 2.21
CA ALA A 39 4.84 -7.39 3.63
C ALA A 39 3.95 -6.16 3.87
N GLY A 40 4.03 -5.14 3.00
CA GLY A 40 3.20 -3.95 3.10
C GLY A 40 1.71 -4.26 3.03
N ILE A 41 1.28 -5.17 2.16
CA ILE A 41 -0.14 -5.53 2.03
C ILE A 41 -0.62 -6.29 3.27
N HIS A 42 0.18 -7.20 3.83
CA HIS A 42 -0.16 -7.87 5.10
C HIS A 42 -0.30 -6.89 6.27
N ILE A 43 0.56 -5.87 6.34
CA ILE A 43 0.45 -4.81 7.34
C ILE A 43 -0.89 -4.08 7.20
N LEU A 44 -1.28 -3.71 5.97
CA LEU A 44 -2.56 -3.01 5.73
C LEU A 44 -3.78 -3.89 6.09
N ASP A 45 -3.79 -5.16 5.69
CA ASP A 45 -4.88 -6.08 6.05
C ASP A 45 -4.99 -6.24 7.57
N ARG A 46 -3.85 -6.36 8.26
CA ARG A 46 -3.84 -6.48 9.72
C ARG A 46 -4.32 -5.21 10.41
N ILE A 47 -3.94 -4.04 9.92
CA ILE A 47 -4.42 -2.75 10.44
C ILE A 47 -5.94 -2.64 10.28
N LEU A 48 -6.48 -2.97 9.11
CA LEU A 48 -7.94 -2.97 8.87
C LEU A 48 -8.66 -3.90 9.85
N ALA A 49 -8.16 -5.11 10.03
CA ALA A 49 -8.70 -6.07 10.98
C ALA A 49 -8.65 -5.56 12.43
N MET A 50 -7.54 -4.95 12.85
CA MET A 50 -7.39 -4.40 14.20
C MET A 50 -8.25 -3.15 14.44
N ALA A 51 -8.47 -2.34 13.41
CA ALA A 51 -9.30 -1.14 13.47
C ALA A 51 -10.81 -1.43 13.31
N GLY A 52 -11.21 -2.67 13.05
CA GLY A 52 -12.61 -3.02 12.77
C GLY A 52 -13.15 -2.34 11.49
N CYS A 53 -12.27 -2.10 10.52
CA CYS A 53 -12.59 -1.38 9.28
C CYS A 53 -12.56 -2.32 8.08
N GLU A 54 -13.53 -2.17 7.18
CA GLU A 54 -13.63 -3.01 5.97
C GLU A 54 -12.81 -2.48 4.79
N ALA A 55 -12.38 -1.23 4.84
CA ALA A 55 -11.63 -0.59 3.77
C ALA A 55 -10.84 0.63 4.22
N LEU A 56 -9.88 1.02 3.39
CA LEU A 56 -9.10 2.24 3.50
C LEU A 56 -9.28 3.12 2.26
N ILE A 57 -8.98 4.41 2.42
CA ILE A 57 -8.89 5.37 1.32
C ILE A 57 -7.42 5.74 1.13
N VAL A 58 -6.91 5.54 -0.09
CA VAL A 58 -5.55 5.93 -0.47
C VAL A 58 -5.50 7.43 -0.75
N SER A 59 -4.69 8.14 0.02
CA SER A 59 -4.31 9.53 -0.23
C SER A 59 -3.02 9.59 -1.04
N VAL A 60 -3.01 10.42 -2.08
CA VAL A 60 -1.78 10.75 -2.84
C VAL A 60 -0.92 11.80 -2.14
N ARG A 61 -1.42 12.41 -1.08
CA ARG A 61 -0.73 13.44 -0.30
C ARG A 61 -0.06 12.82 0.92
N GLY A 62 1.25 12.69 0.86
CA GLY A 62 2.10 12.30 1.99
C GLY A 62 2.63 13.50 2.79
N LEU A 63 3.55 13.25 3.72
CA LEU A 63 4.09 14.23 4.68
C LEU A 63 4.54 15.56 4.06
N ARG A 64 5.18 15.53 2.89
CA ARG A 64 5.66 16.74 2.19
C ARG A 64 4.56 17.77 1.89
N TYR A 65 3.33 17.30 1.64
CA TYR A 65 2.19 18.20 1.43
C TYR A 65 1.73 18.83 2.74
N GLY A 66 1.87 18.11 3.86
CA GLY A 66 1.62 18.64 5.19
C GLY A 66 2.60 19.75 5.56
N LEU A 67 3.88 19.57 5.24
CA LEU A 67 4.91 20.61 5.43
C LEU A 67 4.59 21.88 4.62
N LEU A 68 4.28 21.74 3.33
CA LEU A 68 3.91 22.88 2.48
C LEU A 68 2.63 23.59 2.96
N ALA A 69 1.65 22.84 3.45
CA ALA A 69 0.41 23.42 3.98
C ALA A 69 0.66 24.17 5.30
N ALA A 70 1.53 23.64 6.17
CA ALA A 70 1.90 24.27 7.43
C ALA A 70 2.72 25.56 7.21
N ASP A 71 3.63 25.55 6.24
CA ASP A 71 4.45 26.71 5.86
C ASP A 71 3.58 27.88 5.34
N ARG A 72 2.51 27.58 4.62
CA ARG A 72 1.55 28.57 4.10
C ARG A 72 0.52 29.06 5.13
N ALA A 73 0.54 28.54 6.35
CA ALA A 73 -0.41 28.91 7.40
C ALA A 73 0.05 30.12 8.23
N CYS A 74 1.15 30.77 7.84
CA CYS A 74 1.68 31.99 8.44
C CYS A 74 1.39 33.23 7.58
#